data_AF-A0A2E5ETW5-F1
#
_entry.id   AF-A0A2E5ETW5-F1
#
_cell.length_a   1.000
_cell.length_b   1.000
_cell.length_c   1.000
_cell.angle_alpha   90.00
_cell.angle_beta   90.00
_cell.angle_gamma   90.00
#
_symmetry.space_group_name_H-M   'P 1'
#
loop_
_entity.id
_entity.type
_entity.pdbx_description
1 polymer ?
#
loop_
_entity_poly.entity_id
_entity_poly.type
_entity_poly.pdbx_seq_one_letter_code
_entity_poly.pdbx_strand_id
1 'polypeptide(L)'
;MSPETANQIMEDTFGDDKDMYKATVATIAQSRKLRPIFVQRQPRPQRNKLILESLARPGMSQAADNLLRNWLLKSQTEMLKNFLDAMGIEHEDGVVEDLPEDVTDEAVAKGIDTILEKYDKETVLVYLHAFNSMNECTWKNLDSMLQDEERLQF
;
A
#
# COMPACT_ATOMS: atom_id res chain seq x y z
N MET A 1 1.79 -4.41 10.19
CA MET A 1 2.12 -5.17 8.97
C MET A 1 3.15 -6.22 9.34
N SER A 2 2.83 -7.48 9.07
CA SER A 2 3.74 -8.61 9.27
C SER A 2 4.91 -8.59 8.28
N PRO A 3 6.03 -9.25 8.61
CA PRO A 3 7.12 -9.46 7.66
C PRO A 3 6.72 -10.25 6.42
N GLU A 4 5.68 -11.08 6.51
CA GLU A 4 5.19 -11.90 5.40
C GLU A 4 4.51 -11.02 4.35
N THR A 5 3.56 -10.16 4.75
CA THR A 5 2.94 -9.16 3.86
C THR A 5 3.98 -8.24 3.23
N ALA A 6 4.94 -7.78 4.02
CA ALA A 6 6.02 -6.92 3.52
C ALA A 6 6.87 -7.61 2.43
N ASN A 7 7.14 -8.91 2.58
CA ASN A 7 7.83 -9.68 1.53
C ASN A 7 6.94 -9.94 0.32
N GLN A 8 5.64 -10.19 0.53
CA GLN A 8 4.69 -10.38 -0.57
C GLN A 8 4.62 -9.13 -1.46
N ILE A 9 4.51 -7.94 -0.87
CA ILE A 9 4.55 -6.65 -1.59
C ILE A 9 5.81 -6.55 -2.47
N MET A 10 6.97 -6.98 -1.96
CA MET A 10 8.22 -6.96 -2.71
C MET A 10 8.26 -7.96 -3.87
N GLU A 11 7.66 -9.15 -3.69
CA GLU A 11 7.56 -10.15 -4.76
C GLU A 11 6.55 -9.74 -5.83
N ASP A 12 5.38 -9.22 -5.43
CA ASP A 12 4.36 -8.68 -6.34
C ASP A 12 4.93 -7.52 -7.16
N THR A 13 5.56 -6.55 -6.50
CA THR A 13 6.21 -5.43 -7.20
C THR A 13 7.25 -5.94 -8.19
N PHE A 14 8.03 -6.98 -7.85
CA PHE A 14 8.97 -7.54 -8.80
C PHE A 14 8.31 -8.23 -10.00
N GLY A 15 7.18 -8.89 -9.79
CA GLY A 15 6.41 -9.58 -10.82
C GLY A 15 5.71 -8.59 -11.76
N ASP A 16 4.99 -7.65 -11.18
CA ASP A 16 4.04 -6.77 -11.87
C ASP A 16 4.66 -5.44 -12.33
N ASP A 17 5.67 -4.94 -11.61
CA ASP A 17 6.34 -3.66 -11.92
C ASP A 17 7.86 -3.71 -11.67
N LYS A 18 8.56 -4.36 -12.61
CA LYS A 18 10.02 -4.50 -12.57
C LYS A 18 10.76 -3.18 -12.51
N ASP A 19 10.21 -2.11 -13.08
CA ASP A 19 10.89 -0.82 -13.12
C ASP A 19 10.73 -0.08 -11.78
N MET A 20 9.55 -0.14 -11.15
CA MET A 20 9.37 0.29 -9.76
C MET A 20 10.29 -0.48 -8.81
N TYR A 21 10.40 -1.80 -8.95
CA TYR A 21 11.32 -2.60 -8.14
C TYR A 21 12.78 -2.14 -8.30
N LYS A 22 13.26 -1.95 -9.53
CA LYS A 22 14.61 -1.46 -9.80
C LYS A 22 14.84 -0.05 -9.26
N ALA A 23 13.87 0.85 -9.43
CA ALA A 23 13.93 2.22 -8.92
C ALA A 23 14.05 2.23 -7.39
N THR A 24 13.23 1.42 -6.71
CA THR A 24 13.28 1.24 -5.26
C THR A 24 14.64 0.73 -4.80
N VAL A 25 15.19 -0.29 -5.48
CA VAL A 25 16.54 -0.80 -5.22
C VAL A 25 17.61 0.27 -5.40
N ALA A 26 17.50 1.11 -6.44
CA ALA A 26 18.46 2.19 -6.70
C ALA A 26 18.42 3.26 -5.61
N THR A 27 17.23 3.70 -5.20
CA THR A 27 17.02 4.66 -4.10
C THR A 27 17.63 4.14 -2.80
N ILE A 28 17.40 2.85 -2.49
CA ILE A 28 17.92 2.23 -1.27
C ILE A 28 19.44 2.10 -1.33
N ALA A 29 19.99 1.68 -2.47
CA ALA A 29 21.44 1.61 -2.67
C ALA A 29 22.09 2.99 -2.46
N GLN A 30 21.50 4.05 -3.01
CA GLN A 30 21.98 5.42 -2.82
C GLN A 30 21.94 5.84 -1.34
N SER A 31 20.83 5.60 -0.64
CA SER A 31 20.70 5.93 0.79
C SER A 31 21.75 5.22 1.67
N ARG A 32 22.17 4.02 1.25
CA ARG A 32 23.18 3.19 1.92
C ARG A 32 24.61 3.44 1.41
N LYS A 33 24.81 4.37 0.47
CA LYS A 33 26.09 4.64 -0.22
C LYS A 33 26.68 3.40 -0.91
N LEU A 34 25.82 2.55 -1.46
CA LEU A 34 26.17 1.34 -2.21
C LEU A 34 25.91 1.56 -3.71
N ARG A 35 26.61 0.81 -4.58
CA ARG A 35 26.22 0.74 -5.99
C ARG A 35 24.99 -0.18 -6.13
N PRO A 36 23.97 0.18 -6.95
CA PRO A 36 22.75 -0.62 -7.12
C PRO A 36 23.02 -2.09 -7.49
N ILE A 37 24.05 -2.34 -8.30
CA ILE A 37 24.44 -3.69 -8.72
C ILE A 37 24.83 -4.61 -7.54
N PHE A 38 25.37 -4.07 -6.45
CA PHE A 38 25.70 -4.88 -5.26
C PHE A 38 24.45 -5.36 -4.55
N VAL A 39 23.42 -4.51 -4.46
CA VAL A 39 22.12 -4.89 -3.88
C VAL A 39 21.42 -5.89 -4.79
N GLN A 40 21.42 -5.65 -6.10
CA GLN A 40 20.77 -6.56 -7.08
C GLN A 40 21.38 -7.96 -7.09
N ARG A 41 22.69 -8.10 -6.83
CA ARG A 41 23.37 -9.41 -6.81
C ARG A 41 23.13 -10.21 -5.53
N GLN A 42 22.56 -9.61 -4.48
CA GLN A 42 22.26 -10.35 -3.27
C GLN A 42 21.17 -11.41 -3.51
N PRO A 43 21.23 -12.56 -2.80
CA PRO A 43 20.12 -13.51 -2.75
C PRO A 43 18.81 -12.81 -2.39
N ARG A 44 17.72 -13.23 -3.01
CA ARG A 44 16.39 -12.60 -2.89
C ARG A 44 15.96 -12.34 -1.43
N PRO A 45 16.08 -13.30 -0.48
CA PRO A 45 15.66 -13.06 0.90
C PRO A 45 16.50 -11.99 1.60
N GLN A 46 17.81 -11.98 1.36
CA GLN A 46 18.72 -10.97 1.93
C GLN A 46 18.45 -9.59 1.34
N ARG A 47 18.18 -9.53 0.03
CA ARG A 47 17.85 -8.31 -0.68
C ARG A 47 16.55 -7.70 -0.18
N ASN A 48 15.47 -8.48 -0.10
CA ASN A 48 14.18 -8.00 0.38
C ASN A 48 14.28 -7.53 1.84
N LYS A 49 14.98 -8.28 2.71
CA LYS A 49 15.26 -7.83 4.08
C LYS A 49 15.97 -6.48 4.13
N LEU A 50 17.04 -6.30 3.35
CA LEU A 50 17.78 -5.03 3.29
C LEU A 50 16.87 -3.88 2.80
N ILE A 51 16.01 -4.16 1.83
CA ILE A 51 15.07 -3.18 1.28
C ILE A 51 14.09 -2.73 2.36
N LEU A 52 13.40 -3.68 2.99
CA LEU A 52 12.39 -3.41 4.02
C LEU A 52 12.99 -2.67 5.23
N GLU A 53 14.16 -3.10 5.72
CA GLU A 53 14.87 -2.41 6.81
C GLU A 53 15.31 -0.98 6.45
N SER A 54 15.47 -0.69 5.15
CA SER A 54 15.82 0.65 4.68
C SER A 54 14.57 1.52 4.56
N LEU A 55 13.48 0.97 4.02
CA LEU A 55 12.21 1.68 3.86
C LEU A 55 11.55 2.03 5.20
N ALA A 56 11.77 1.21 6.24
CA ALA A 56 11.28 1.49 7.59
C ALA A 56 11.95 2.70 8.28
N ARG A 57 12.94 3.36 7.64
CA ARG A 57 13.64 4.50 8.22
C ARG A 57 12.85 5.80 7.99
N PRO A 58 12.80 6.73 8.95
CA PRO A 58 12.06 7.99 8.80
C PRO A 58 12.46 8.83 7.56
N GLY A 59 13.71 8.75 7.12
CA GLY A 59 14.17 9.45 5.90
C GLY A 59 13.75 8.81 4.58
N MET A 60 13.00 7.70 4.62
CA MET A 60 12.59 6.91 3.45
C MET A 60 11.08 6.84 3.28
N SER A 61 10.29 7.61 4.07
CA SER A 61 8.83 7.59 4.01
C SER A 61 8.32 7.81 2.59
N GLN A 62 8.81 8.85 1.88
CA GLN A 62 8.40 9.11 0.50
C GLN A 62 8.69 7.94 -0.47
N ALA A 63 9.81 7.24 -0.27
CA ALA A 63 10.15 6.07 -1.09
C ALA A 63 9.25 4.87 -0.76
N ALA A 64 8.91 4.68 0.51
CA ALA A 64 7.97 3.67 0.97
C ALA A 64 6.55 3.95 0.46
N ASP A 65 6.10 5.20 0.57
CA ASP A 65 4.77 5.64 0.10
C ASP A 65 4.64 5.43 -1.41
N ASN A 66 5.67 5.82 -2.18
CA ASN A 66 5.68 5.60 -3.62
C ASN A 66 5.65 4.11 -4.00
N LEU A 67 6.42 3.26 -3.30
CA LEU A 67 6.40 1.81 -3.52
C LEU A 67 4.99 1.25 -3.25
N LEU A 68 4.42 1.56 -2.09
CA LEU A 68 3.10 1.08 -1.67
C LEU A 68 2.00 1.55 -2.63
N ARG A 69 2.01 2.82 -3.02
CA ARG A 69 1.04 3.38 -3.97
C ARG A 69 1.07 2.65 -5.31
N ASN A 70 2.25 2.39 -5.85
CA ASN A 70 2.37 1.69 -7.12
C ASN A 70 1.98 0.21 -7.00
N TRP A 71 2.37 -0.47 -5.92
CA TRP A 71 1.93 -1.85 -5.67
C TRP A 71 0.39 -1.94 -5.57
N LEU A 72 -0.26 -1.01 -4.85
CA LEU A 72 -1.72 -0.98 -4.76
C LEU A 72 -2.38 -0.80 -6.14
N LEU A 73 -1.87 0.13 -6.95
CA LEU A 73 -2.43 0.42 -8.28
C LEU A 73 -2.16 -0.67 -9.32
N LYS A 74 -1.10 -1.47 -9.16
CA LYS A 74 -0.71 -2.51 -10.13
C LYS A 74 -1.16 -3.91 -9.73
N SER A 75 -0.98 -4.27 -8.46
CA SER A 75 -1.19 -5.64 -7.96
C SER A 75 -2.52 -5.79 -7.24
N GLN A 76 -3.10 -4.69 -6.73
CA GLN A 76 -4.34 -4.71 -5.95
C GLN A 76 -5.48 -3.92 -6.59
N THR A 77 -5.41 -3.63 -7.89
CA THR A 77 -6.38 -2.80 -8.62
C THR A 77 -7.82 -3.27 -8.39
N GLU A 78 -8.07 -4.57 -8.43
CA GLU A 78 -9.41 -5.14 -8.21
C GLU A 78 -9.93 -4.89 -6.79
N MET A 79 -9.05 -4.86 -5.77
CA MET A 79 -9.46 -4.51 -4.40
C MET A 79 -9.87 -3.05 -4.30
N LEU A 80 -9.11 -2.15 -4.94
CA LEU A 80 -9.42 -0.72 -4.99
C LEU A 80 -10.78 -0.48 -5.66
N LYS A 81 -11.03 -1.14 -6.80
CA LYS A 81 -12.32 -1.09 -7.50
C LYS A 81 -13.45 -1.59 -6.60
N ASN A 82 -13.32 -2.79 -6.04
CA ASN A 82 -14.36 -3.38 -5.17
C ASN A 82 -14.70 -2.49 -3.96
N PHE A 83 -13.71 -1.82 -3.37
CA PHE A 83 -13.94 -0.88 -2.28
C PHE A 83 -14.78 0.32 -2.73
N LEU A 84 -14.37 0.98 -3.81
CA LEU A 84 -15.04 2.17 -4.34
C LEU A 84 -16.43 1.85 -4.91
N ASP A 85 -16.56 0.74 -5.64
CA ASP A 85 -17.82 0.20 -6.16
C ASP A 85 -18.83 -0.10 -5.02
N ALA A 86 -18.36 -0.68 -3.92
CA ALA A 86 -19.24 -1.00 -2.78
C ALA A 86 -19.82 0.26 -2.11
N MET A 87 -19.04 1.35 -2.10
CA MET A 87 -19.45 2.67 -1.64
C MET A 87 -20.27 3.45 -2.68
N GLY A 88 -20.25 3.02 -3.95
CA GLY A 88 -20.90 3.73 -5.05
C GLY A 88 -20.15 4.97 -5.53
N ILE A 89 -18.83 4.99 -5.38
CA ILE A 89 -17.96 6.09 -5.82
C ILE A 89 -17.48 5.77 -7.24
N GLU A 90 -17.68 6.71 -8.17
CA GLU A 90 -17.19 6.59 -9.54
C GLU A 90 -15.66 6.65 -9.58
N HIS A 91 -15.05 5.74 -10.33
CA HIS A 91 -13.59 5.62 -10.42
C HIS A 91 -13.15 5.09 -11.78
N GLU A 92 -11.93 5.41 -12.17
CA GLU A 92 -11.23 4.81 -13.31
C GLU A 92 -10.13 3.89 -12.80
N ASP A 93 -10.32 2.57 -12.94
CA ASP A 93 -9.36 1.57 -12.48
C ASP A 93 -8.90 1.70 -11.01
N GLY A 94 -9.82 2.06 -10.11
CA GLY A 94 -9.50 2.26 -8.69
C GLY A 94 -8.87 3.62 -8.37
N VAL A 95 -8.79 4.50 -9.36
CA VAL A 95 -8.35 5.90 -9.22
C VAL A 95 -9.57 6.81 -9.29
N VAL A 96 -9.66 7.76 -8.36
CA VAL A 96 -10.73 8.75 -8.30
C VAL A 96 -10.14 10.11 -8.65
N GLU A 97 -10.78 10.87 -9.55
CA GLU A 97 -10.35 12.23 -9.89
C GLU A 97 -10.67 13.21 -8.75
N ASP A 98 -11.90 13.15 -8.22
CA ASP A 98 -12.35 13.97 -7.09
C ASP A 98 -12.97 13.05 -6.02
N LEU A 99 -12.22 12.79 -4.95
CA LEU A 99 -12.77 12.08 -3.80
C LEU A 99 -13.83 12.96 -3.12
N PRO A 100 -15.02 12.42 -2.79
CA PRO A 100 -16.02 13.15 -2.02
C PRO A 100 -15.42 13.69 -0.72
N GLU A 101 -15.74 14.95 -0.37
CA GLU A 101 -15.27 15.57 0.88
C GLU A 101 -15.78 14.82 2.12
N ASP A 102 -17.01 14.32 2.04
CA ASP A 102 -17.68 13.56 3.09
C ASP A 102 -18.34 12.31 2.52
N VAL A 103 -18.22 11.21 3.26
CA VAL A 103 -18.90 9.93 3.00
C VAL A 103 -19.58 9.46 4.28
N THR A 104 -20.71 8.76 4.16
CA THR A 104 -21.41 8.25 5.35
C THR A 104 -20.66 7.07 5.99
N ASP A 105 -20.76 6.94 7.31
CA ASP A 105 -20.16 5.82 8.05
C ASP A 105 -20.66 4.47 7.51
N GLU A 106 -21.93 4.41 7.13
CA GLU A 106 -22.56 3.24 6.51
C GLU A 106 -21.90 2.86 5.17
N ALA A 107 -21.54 3.86 4.34
CA ALA A 107 -20.87 3.61 3.07
C ALA A 107 -19.44 3.07 3.31
N VAL A 108 -18.68 3.73 4.19
CA VAL A 108 -17.31 3.32 4.53
C VAL A 108 -17.30 1.91 5.13
N ALA A 109 -18.18 1.63 6.10
CA ALA A 109 -18.31 0.32 6.71
C ALA A 109 -18.63 -0.76 5.67
N LYS A 110 -19.57 -0.50 4.76
CA LYS A 110 -19.92 -1.43 3.68
C LYS A 110 -18.74 -1.68 2.72
N GLY A 111 -17.97 -0.64 2.39
CA GLY A 111 -16.76 -0.78 1.59
C GLY A 111 -15.72 -1.66 2.26
N ILE A 112 -15.44 -1.40 3.54
CA ILE A 112 -14.51 -2.18 4.37
C ILE A 112 -14.94 -3.64 4.49
N ASP A 113 -16.22 -3.89 4.79
CA ASP A 113 -16.76 -5.25 4.91
C ASP A 113 -16.59 -6.03 3.60
N THR A 114 -16.90 -5.39 2.46
CA THR A 114 -16.80 -6.01 1.14
C THR A 114 -15.37 -6.48 0.82
N ILE A 115 -14.37 -5.67 1.17
CA ILE A 115 -12.96 -6.03 0.91
C ILE A 115 -12.42 -7.02 1.96
N LEU A 116 -12.86 -6.94 3.22
CA LEU A 116 -12.49 -7.91 4.25
C LEU A 116 -13.04 -9.31 3.98
N GLU A 117 -14.19 -9.43 3.32
CA GLU A 117 -14.77 -10.71 2.93
C GLU A 117 -14.02 -11.38 1.77
N LYS A 118 -13.40 -10.59 0.88
CA LYS A 118 -12.80 -11.06 -0.38
C LYS A 118 -11.28 -11.17 -0.35
N TYR A 119 -10.62 -10.37 0.48
CA TYR A 119 -9.17 -10.21 0.48
C TYR A 119 -8.56 -10.51 1.84
N ASP A 120 -7.25 -10.73 1.86
CA ASP A 120 -6.52 -10.94 3.10
C ASP A 120 -6.59 -9.69 4.00
N LYS A 121 -6.78 -9.92 5.31
CA LYS A 121 -6.94 -8.86 6.31
C LYS A 121 -5.76 -7.88 6.26
N GLU A 122 -4.52 -8.36 6.28
CA GLU A 122 -3.37 -7.45 6.32
C GLU A 122 -3.27 -6.63 5.03
N THR A 123 -3.57 -7.22 3.88
CA THR A 123 -3.61 -6.51 2.59
C THR A 123 -4.64 -5.38 2.61
N VAL A 124 -5.84 -5.65 3.16
CA VAL A 124 -6.88 -4.64 3.35
C VAL A 124 -6.39 -3.52 4.28
N LEU A 125 -5.77 -3.84 5.41
CA LEU A 125 -5.25 -2.82 6.33
C LEU A 125 -4.20 -1.93 5.68
N VAL A 126 -3.28 -2.52 4.93
CA VAL A 126 -2.25 -1.76 4.18
C VAL A 126 -2.91 -0.79 3.21
N TYR A 127 -3.94 -1.24 2.50
CA TYR A 127 -4.69 -0.38 1.60
C TYR A 127 -5.41 0.75 2.35
N LEU A 128 -6.18 0.46 3.40
CA LEU A 128 -6.96 1.48 4.11
C LEU A 128 -6.05 2.53 4.76
N HIS A 129 -4.95 2.13 5.39
CA HIS A 129 -3.97 3.08 5.94
C HIS A 129 -3.27 3.89 4.86
N ALA A 130 -2.93 3.27 3.72
CA ALA A 130 -2.36 4.00 2.58
C ALA A 130 -3.37 4.98 1.99
N PHE A 131 -4.62 4.57 1.81
CA PHE A 131 -5.69 5.42 1.31
C PHE A 131 -5.93 6.64 2.22
N ASN A 132 -5.95 6.44 3.54
CA ASN A 132 -6.15 7.51 4.51
C ASN A 132 -4.98 8.50 4.57
N SER A 133 -3.75 8.04 4.34
CA SER A 133 -2.53 8.86 4.47
C SER A 133 -2.02 9.48 3.17
N MET A 134 -2.29 8.86 2.02
CA MET A 134 -1.73 9.27 0.72
C MET A 134 -2.65 10.18 -0.09
N ASN A 135 -3.93 10.30 0.28
CA ASN A 135 -4.88 11.18 -0.39
C ASN A 135 -4.92 12.55 0.28
N GLU A 136 -5.13 13.61 -0.52
CA GLU A 136 -5.28 14.98 0.00
C GLU A 136 -6.56 15.14 0.83
N CYS A 137 -7.60 14.38 0.48
CA CYS A 137 -8.85 14.31 1.22
C CYS A 137 -8.82 13.10 2.16
N THR A 138 -8.90 13.37 3.46
CA THR A 138 -8.93 12.35 4.51
C THR A 138 -10.32 12.29 5.12
N TRP A 139 -10.97 11.13 5.02
CA TRP A 139 -12.28 10.93 5.65
C TRP A 139 -12.12 10.70 7.14
N LYS A 140 -12.64 11.62 7.96
CA LYS A 140 -12.51 11.57 9.43
C LYS A 140 -13.15 10.34 10.04
N ASN A 141 -14.23 9.84 9.46
CA ASN A 141 -14.88 8.61 9.90
C ASN A 141 -14.01 7.39 9.64
N LEU A 142 -13.38 7.29 8.46
CA LEU A 142 -12.41 6.23 8.16
C LEU A 142 -11.22 6.26 9.15
N ASP A 143 -10.66 7.44 9.41
CA ASP A 143 -9.55 7.59 10.37
C ASP A 143 -9.94 7.13 11.77
N SER A 144 -11.15 7.48 12.22
CA SER A 144 -11.68 7.05 13.52
C SER A 144 -11.90 5.53 13.57
N MET A 145 -12.48 4.94 12.51
CA MET A 145 -12.69 3.49 12.43
C MET A 145 -11.36 2.72 12.46
N LEU A 146 -10.33 3.20 11.77
CA LEU A 146 -8.99 2.60 11.80
C LEU A 146 -8.33 2.64 13.19
N GLN A 147 -8.68 3.62 14.02
CA GLN A 147 -8.15 3.75 15.38
C GLN A 147 -8.95 2.94 16.40
N ASP A 148 -10.28 2.93 16.28
CA ASP A 148 -11.18 2.40 17.31
C ASP A 148 -11.58 0.94 17.08
N GLU A 149 -11.60 0.45 15.84
CA GLU A 149 -12.04 -0.91 15.54
C GLU A 149 -10.88 -1.93 15.63
N GLU A 150 -10.96 -2.88 16.57
CA GLU A 150 -9.94 -3.93 16.76
C GLU A 150 -9.71 -4.77 15.49
N ARG A 151 -10.77 -4.96 14.68
CA ARG A 151 -10.66 -5.66 13.39
C ARG A 151 -9.85 -4.89 12.34
N LEU A 152 -9.64 -3.59 12.52
CA LEU A 152 -8.89 -2.72 11.62
C LEU A 152 -7.47 -2.40 12.11
N GLN A 153 -7.00 -3.10 13.14
CA GLN A 153 -5.65 -2.95 13.68
C GLN A 153 -4.71 -4.08 13.24
N PHE A 154 -3.42 -3.72 13.09
CA PHE A 154 -2.31 -4.61 12.74
C PHE A 154 -1.87 -5.54 13.87
#